data_AF-A0A8S2TXC9-F1
#
_entry.id   AF-A0A8S2TXC9-F1
#
_cell.length_a   1.000
_cell.length_b   1.000
_cell.length_c   1.000
_cell.angle_alpha   90.00
_cell.angle_beta   90.00
_cell.angle_gamma   90.00
#
_symmetry.space_group_name_H-M   'P 1'
#
loop_
_entity.id
_entity.type
_entity.pdbx_description
1 polymer ?
#
loop_
_entity_poly.entity_id
_entity_poly.type
_entity_poly.pdbx_seq_one_letter_code
_entity_poly.pdbx_strand_id
1 'polypeptide(L)'
;SDKKHPFFIDYIVTNYFFKIEFQRGGLPHLHTLLWLDNFPAVDTIEGRQKITEFIDKFLDTSLPDQQTDPEGYKLVKKYQCHIHTFTCSKG
;
A
#
# COMPACT_ATOMS: atom_id res chain seq x y z
N SER A 1 -10.17 6.20 24.91
CA SER A 1 -10.46 4.89 24.30
C SER A 1 -9.79 4.84 22.96
N ASP A 2 -8.94 3.85 22.74
CA ASP A 2 -8.15 3.71 21.51
C ASP A 2 -9.09 3.55 20.32
N LYS A 3 -9.14 4.59 19.48
CA LYS A 3 -9.91 4.56 18.24
C LYS A 3 -9.15 3.63 17.30
N LYS A 4 -9.63 2.39 17.14
CA LYS A 4 -9.13 1.49 16.10
C LYS A 4 -9.23 2.19 14.75
N HIS A 5 -8.13 2.20 14.00
CA HIS A 5 -8.10 2.82 12.68
C HIS A 5 -9.01 2.01 11.74
N PRO A 6 -9.87 2.63 10.91
CA PRO A 6 -10.88 1.94 10.12
C PRO A 6 -10.30 0.91 9.13
N PHE A 7 -9.05 1.09 8.73
CA PHE A 7 -8.35 0.16 7.83
C PHE A 7 -7.39 -0.79 8.55
N PHE A 8 -6.83 -0.39 9.71
CA PHE A 8 -5.87 -1.20 10.45
C PHE A 8 -6.52 -1.70 11.74
N ILE A 9 -7.71 -2.28 11.65
CA ILE A 9 -8.54 -2.66 12.81
C ILE A 9 -7.87 -3.67 13.76
N ASP A 10 -6.91 -4.43 13.23
CA ASP A 10 -6.12 -5.43 13.94
C ASP A 10 -4.85 -4.83 14.58
N TYR A 11 -4.49 -3.59 14.21
CA TYR A 11 -3.25 -2.94 14.62
C TYR A 11 -3.48 -1.60 15.32
N ILE A 12 -2.68 -1.36 16.35
CA ILE A 12 -2.69 -0.10 17.11
C ILE A 12 -1.68 0.84 16.47
N VAL A 13 -2.18 1.76 15.64
CA VAL A 13 -1.35 2.80 15.02
C VAL A 13 -1.06 3.88 16.07
N THR A 14 0.19 4.01 16.48
CA THR A 14 0.62 5.01 17.48
C THR A 14 1.08 6.31 16.84
N ASN A 15 1.67 6.21 15.64
CA ASN A 15 2.10 7.37 14.88
C ASN A 15 2.05 7.07 13.38
N TYR A 16 1.97 8.11 12.57
CA TYR A 16 2.02 8.00 11.12
C TYR A 16 2.69 9.22 10.49
N PHE A 17 3.35 9.00 9.37
CA PHE A 17 3.87 10.06 8.52
C PHE A 17 3.56 9.70 7.07
N PHE A 18 3.11 10.68 6.30
CA PHE A 18 3.00 10.52 4.86
C PHE A 18 3.41 11.80 4.13
N LYS A 19 3.94 11.62 2.93
CA LYS A 19 4.27 12.70 2.01
C LYS A 19 3.97 12.25 0.59
N ILE A 20 3.44 13.17 -0.20
CA ILE A 20 3.25 12.98 -1.64
C ILE A 20 4.41 13.68 -2.35
N GLU A 21 5.14 12.92 -3.15
CA GLU A 21 6.20 13.43 -4.03
C GLU A 21 5.89 13.07 -5.48
N PHE A 22 6.37 13.86 -6.43
CA PHE A 22 6.18 13.56 -7.84
C PHE A 22 7.38 12.78 -8.36
N GLN A 23 7.15 11.62 -8.96
CA GLN A 23 8.21 10.90 -9.67
C GLN A 23 8.66 11.70 -10.91
N ARG A 24 9.79 11.30 -11.51
CA ARG A 24 10.34 11.94 -12.73
C ARG A 24 9.36 12.03 -13.92
N GLY A 25 8.22 11.32 -13.88
CA GLY A 25 7.14 11.39 -14.86
C GLY A 25 5.92 12.23 -14.42
N GLY A 26 5.98 12.95 -13.29
CA GLY A 26 4.88 13.78 -12.81
C GLY A 26 3.71 13.02 -12.19
N LEU A 27 3.84 11.72 -11.92
CA LEU A 27 2.85 10.94 -11.18
C LEU A 27 3.04 11.11 -9.67
N PRO A 28 1.95 11.27 -8.90
CA PRO A 28 2.01 11.35 -7.44
C PRO A 28 2.45 9.99 -6.87
N HIS A 29 3.48 10.01 -6.04
CA HIS A 29 4.01 8.86 -5.33
C HIS A 29 3.92 9.12 -3.83
N LEU A 30 3.21 8.21 -3.15
CA LEU A 30 2.97 8.30 -1.72
C LEU A 30 4.10 7.59 -0.97
N HIS A 31 4.86 8.34 -0.19
CA HIS A 31 5.75 7.79 0.83
C HIS A 31 5.01 7.78 2.17
N THR A 32 4.87 6.60 2.79
CA THR A 32 4.16 6.43 4.07
C THR A 32 5.03 5.64 5.06
N LEU A 33 5.03 6.08 6.33
CA LEU A 33 5.60 5.40 7.48
C LEU A 33 4.52 5.23 8.54
N LEU A 34 4.38 4.01 9.07
CA LEU A 34 3.41 3.67 10.12
C LEU A 34 4.16 3.07 11.31
N TRP A 35 3.87 3.56 12.51
CA TRP A 35 4.33 2.96 13.76
C TRP A 35 3.18 2.21 14.40
N LEU A 36 3.39 0.90 14.61
CA LEU A 36 2.40 -0.02 15.13
C LEU A 36 2.87 -0.57 16.48
N ASP A 37 2.08 -0.39 17.53
CA ASP A 37 2.44 -0.82 18.90
C ASP A 37 2.44 -2.34 19.04
N ASN A 38 1.47 -3.00 18.41
CA ASN A 38 1.23 -4.44 18.51
C ASN A 38 1.74 -5.19 17.26
N PHE A 39 2.83 -4.73 16.65
CA PHE A 39 3.41 -5.39 15.49
C PHE A 39 4.06 -6.75 15.85
N PRO A 40 4.02 -7.78 14.98
CA PRO A 40 4.60 -9.08 15.30
C PRO A 40 6.13 -9.02 15.49
N ALA A 41 6.65 -9.90 16.35
CA ALA A 41 8.08 -9.98 16.67
C ALA A 41 8.91 -10.49 15.48
N VAL A 42 9.70 -9.60 14.87
CA VAL A 42 10.43 -9.83 13.61
C VAL A 42 11.51 -10.93 13.72
N ASP A 43 12.06 -11.13 14.92
CA ASP A 43 13.12 -12.10 15.21
C ASP A 43 12.61 -13.54 15.32
N THR A 44 11.30 -13.75 15.52
CA THR A 44 10.67 -15.07 15.62
C THR A 44 10.20 -15.61 14.26
N ILE A 45 10.16 -16.95 14.11
CA ILE A 45 9.61 -17.59 12.89
C ILE A 45 8.12 -17.25 12.73
N GLU A 46 7.34 -17.38 13.82
CA GLU A 46 5.91 -17.10 13.84
C GLU A 46 5.60 -15.62 13.56
N GLY A 47 6.40 -14.70 14.12
CA GLY A 47 6.24 -13.28 13.87
C GLY A 47 6.56 -12.91 12.42
N ARG A 48 7.61 -13.48 11.82
CA ARG A 48 7.88 -13.30 10.37
C ARG A 48 6.70 -13.76 9.50
N GLN A 49 6.08 -14.88 9.82
CA GLN A 49 4.90 -15.34 9.09
C GLN A 49 3.75 -14.33 9.19
N LYS A 50 3.45 -13.86 10.41
CA LYS A 50 2.40 -12.83 10.61
C LYS A 50 2.72 -11.51 9.91
N ILE A 51 4.00 -11.14 9.79
CA ILE A 51 4.44 -9.96 9.04
C ILE A 51 4.17 -10.14 7.54
N THR A 52 4.46 -11.32 6.99
CA THR A 52 4.13 -11.63 5.60
C THR A 52 2.62 -11.54 5.38
N GLU A 53 1.81 -12.16 6.24
CA GLU A 53 0.35 -12.09 6.18
C GLU A 53 -0.18 -10.65 6.29
N PHE A 54 0.47 -9.81 7.12
CA PHE A 54 0.17 -8.37 7.19
C PHE A 54 0.45 -7.67 5.87
N ILE A 55 1.64 -7.90 5.29
CA ILE A 55 2.03 -7.28 4.02
C ILE A 55 1.06 -7.70 2.93
N ASP A 56 0.79 -8.99 2.77
CA ASP A 56 -0.09 -9.51 1.72
C ASP A 56 -1.54 -9.01 1.86
N LYS A 57 -2.01 -8.75 3.09
CA LYS A 57 -3.35 -8.21 3.34
C LYS A 57 -3.50 -6.76 2.88
N PHE A 58 -2.46 -5.94 2.98
CA PHE A 58 -2.57 -4.49 2.82
C PHE A 58 -1.78 -3.92 1.64
N LEU A 59 -0.80 -4.66 1.12
CA LEU A 59 0.10 -4.23 0.06
C LEU A 59 0.00 -5.21 -1.10
N ASP A 60 -0.52 -4.73 -2.22
CA ASP A 60 -0.54 -5.47 -3.47
C ASP A 60 -0.15 -4.55 -4.63
N THR A 61 0.50 -5.13 -5.63
CA THR A 61 0.86 -4.47 -6.89
C THR A 61 0.06 -5.01 -8.07
N SER A 62 -0.81 -5.99 -7.81
CA SER A 62 -1.72 -6.54 -8.80
C SER A 62 -2.79 -5.54 -9.19
N LEU A 63 -3.35 -5.73 -10.39
CA LEU A 63 -4.55 -5.00 -10.79
C LEU A 63 -5.73 -5.66 -10.07
N PRO A 64 -6.52 -4.93 -9.25
CA PRO A 64 -7.68 -5.49 -8.56
C PRO A 64 -8.67 -6.12 -9.53
N ASP A 65 -9.52 -7.04 -9.10
CA ASP A 65 -10.51 -7.65 -9.99
C ASP A 65 -11.64 -6.65 -10.33
N GLN A 66 -12.02 -6.58 -11.60
CA GLN A 66 -12.99 -5.60 -12.08
C GLN A 66 -14.41 -5.86 -11.57
N GLN A 67 -14.76 -7.09 -11.20
CA GLN A 67 -16.10 -7.45 -10.73
C GLN A 67 -16.23 -7.25 -9.22
N THR A 68 -15.19 -7.62 -8.45
CA THR A 68 -15.21 -7.53 -6.98
C THR A 68 -14.77 -6.16 -6.46
N ASP A 69 -13.88 -5.46 -7.16
CA ASP A 69 -13.43 -4.10 -6.84
C ASP A 69 -13.33 -3.21 -8.10
N PRO A 70 -14.48 -2.77 -8.67
CA PRO A 70 -14.50 -1.97 -9.88
C PRO A 70 -13.81 -0.60 -9.72
N GLU A 71 -13.89 0.00 -8.53
CA GLU A 71 -13.28 1.31 -8.27
C GLU A 71 -11.76 1.20 -8.13
N GLY A 72 -11.26 0.22 -7.36
CA GLY A 72 -9.83 -0.07 -7.25
C GLY A 72 -9.23 -0.42 -8.61
N TYR A 73 -9.89 -1.28 -9.40
CA TYR A 73 -9.49 -1.57 -10.78
C TYR A 73 -9.31 -0.29 -11.59
N LYS A 74 -10.31 0.60 -11.56
CA LYS A 74 -10.29 1.86 -12.33
C LYS A 74 -9.16 2.79 -11.87
N LEU A 75 -8.93 2.92 -10.57
CA LEU A 75 -7.89 3.80 -10.01
C LEU A 75 -6.48 3.27 -10.30
N VAL A 76 -6.23 1.98 -10.03
CA VAL A 76 -4.92 1.35 -10.29
C VAL A 76 -4.60 1.39 -11.78
N LYS A 77 -5.56 1.02 -12.64
CA LYS A 77 -5.39 1.07 -14.11
C LYS A 77 -5.08 2.48 -14.62
N LYS A 78 -5.69 3.51 -14.02
CA LYS A 78 -5.52 4.90 -14.46
C LYS A 78 -4.22 5.54 -13.97
N TYR A 79 -3.84 5.28 -12.72
CA TYR A 79 -2.78 6.05 -12.06
C TYR A 79 -1.52 5.24 -11.72
N GLN A 80 -1.60 3.91 -11.71
CA GLN A 80 -0.48 3.03 -11.30
C GLN A 80 -0.01 2.09 -12.42
N CYS A 81 -0.70 2.04 -13.55
CA CYS A 81 -0.23 1.34 -14.75
C CYS A 81 0.49 2.30 -15.70
N HIS A 82 1.63 1.87 -16.25
CA HIS A 82 2.31 2.61 -17.29
C HIS A 82 1.48 2.59 -18.59
N ILE A 83 1.17 3.78 -19.12
CA ILE A 83 0.48 3.93 -20.41
C ILE A 83 1.54 4.33 -21.44
N HIS A 84 1.71 3.53 -22.48
CA HIS A 84 2.58 3.87 -23.61
C HIS A 84 2.03 5.10 -24.36
N THR A 85 2.65 6.26 -24.15
CA THR A 85 2.39 7.49 -24.89
C THR A 85 3.37 7.64 -26.06
N PHE A 86 3.14 8.62 -26.95
CA PHE A 86 4.07 8.91 -28.06
C PHE A 86 5.49 9.26 -27.61
N THR A 87 5.64 9.78 -26.38
CA THR A 87 6.94 10.09 -25.76
C THR A 87 7.51 8.93 -24.93
N CYS A 88 6.81 7.80 -24.86
CA CYS A 88 7.31 6.61 -24.18
C CYS A 88 8.39 5.95 -25.04
N SER A 89 9.62 5.98 -24.56
CA SER A 89 10.71 5.18 -25.10
C SER A 89 10.98 4.02 -24.14
N LYS A 90 11.21 2.83 -24.70
CA LYS A 90 11.82 1.75 -23.91
C LYS A 90 13.25 2.15 -23.60
N GLY A 91 13.59 2.22 -22.32
CA GLY A 91 14.97 2.34 -21.87
C GLY A 91 15.78 1.10 -22.21
#